data_AF-A0A8J3SAU7-F1
#
_entry.id   AF-A0A8J3SAU7-F1
#
_cell.length_a   1.000
_cell.length_b   1.000
_cell.length_c   1.000
_cell.angle_alpha   90.00
_cell.angle_beta   90.00
_cell.angle_gamma   90.00
#
_symmetry.space_group_name_H-M   'P 1'
#
loop_
_entity.id
_entity.type
_entity.pdbx_description
1 polymer ?
#
loop_
_entity_poly.entity_id
_entity_poly.type
_entity_poly.pdbx_seq_one_letter_code
_entity_poly.pdbx_strand_id
1 'polypeptide(L)'
;MSAEPIPPPVELPPEVADYVQVLRAIDQRRKQLDTYAEIAETHIKNALGDSEIGNVNGQPVVYWRHVKGKTTTDYRRLRIDHPEIVPLLQAYTKVGNPSRRFTLADAAAATPPASGAP
;
A
#
# COMPACT_ATOMS: atom_id res chain seq x y z
N MET A 1 -4.15 8.34 -28.59
CA MET A 1 -4.73 8.32 -27.22
C MET A 1 -5.01 9.76 -26.85
N SER A 2 -6.25 10.21 -26.97
CA SER A 2 -6.63 11.56 -26.56
C SER A 2 -6.60 11.60 -25.03
N ALA A 3 -5.72 12.42 -24.46
CA ALA A 3 -5.77 12.70 -23.03
C ALA A 3 -7.08 13.44 -22.77
N GLU A 4 -7.96 12.85 -21.97
CA GLU A 4 -9.14 13.54 -21.48
C GLU A 4 -8.67 14.74 -20.63
N PRO A 5 -9.23 15.94 -20.82
CA PRO A 5 -8.79 17.12 -20.08
C PRO A 5 -9.02 16.91 -18.57
N ILE A 6 -8.00 17.23 -17.77
CA ILE A 6 -8.10 17.16 -16.30
C ILE A 6 -9.16 18.17 -15.87
N PRO A 7 -10.23 17.76 -15.15
CA PRO A 7 -11.23 18.69 -14.68
C PRO A 7 -10.59 19.70 -13.70
N PRO A 8 -11.01 20.98 -13.74
CA PRO A 8 -10.45 21.99 -12.86
C PRO A 8 -10.72 21.64 -11.38
N PRO A 9 -9.86 22.10 -10.45
CA PRO A 9 -10.10 21.94 -9.02
C PRO A 9 -11.45 22.54 -8.62
N VAL A 10 -12.15 21.87 -7.71
CA VAL A 10 -13.40 22.34 -7.13
C VAL A 10 -13.14 22.72 -5.67
N GLU A 11 -13.64 23.87 -5.25
CA GLU A 11 -13.66 24.25 -3.84
C GLU A 11 -14.67 23.39 -3.09
N LEU A 12 -14.20 22.69 -2.05
CA LEU A 12 -15.06 21.87 -1.22
C LEU A 12 -15.84 22.75 -0.23
N PRO A 13 -17.10 22.40 0.09
CA PRO A 13 -17.87 23.11 1.10
C PRO A 13 -17.17 23.09 2.48
N PRO A 14 -17.33 24.15 3.30
CA PRO A 14 -16.68 24.25 4.61
C PRO A 14 -16.99 23.08 5.56
N GLU A 15 -18.20 22.51 5.50
CA GLU A 15 -18.60 21.36 6.31
C GLU A 15 -17.76 20.10 6.06
N VAL A 16 -17.11 20.00 4.90
CA VAL A 16 -16.23 18.87 4.56
C VAL A 16 -14.87 18.99 5.26
N ALA A 17 -14.46 20.20 5.65
CA ALA A 17 -13.16 20.45 6.27
C ALA A 17 -12.98 19.65 7.57
N ASP A 18 -14.04 19.55 8.39
CA ASP A 18 -14.02 18.78 9.64
C ASP A 18 -13.78 17.28 9.37
N TYR A 19 -14.44 16.73 8.35
CA TYR A 19 -14.24 15.32 7.96
C TYR A 19 -12.82 15.04 7.46
N VAL A 20 -12.18 16.01 6.78
CA VAL A 20 -10.76 15.88 6.39
C VAL A 20 -9.87 15.81 7.62
N GLN A 21 -10.12 16.63 8.64
CA GLN A 21 -9.33 16.59 9.89
C GLN A 21 -9.55 15.29 10.66
N VAL A 22 -10.79 14.82 10.75
CA VAL A 22 -11.13 13.52 11.37
C VAL A 22 -10.37 12.39 10.67
N LEU A 23 -10.40 12.35 9.33
CA LEU A 23 -9.72 11.30 8.58
C LEU A 23 -8.20 11.36 8.75
N ARG A 24 -7.61 12.56 8.79
CA ARG A 24 -6.18 12.73 9.11
C ARG A 24 -5.81 12.20 10.49
N ALA A 25 -6.61 12.52 11.51
CA ALA A 25 -6.39 12.05 12.87
C ALA A 25 -6.49 10.51 12.96
N ILE A 26 -7.46 9.92 12.26
CA ILE A 26 -7.61 8.46 12.18
C ILE A 26 -6.38 7.83 11.52
N ASP A 27 -5.93 8.34 10.36
CA ASP A 27 -4.77 7.80 9.66
C ASP A 27 -3.49 7.90 10.48
N GLN A 28 -3.29 9.01 11.21
CA GLN A 28 -2.19 9.14 12.15
C GLN A 28 -2.29 8.12 13.29
N ARG A 29 -3.49 7.92 13.84
CA ARG A 29 -3.69 6.96 14.92
C ARG A 29 -3.46 5.52 14.45
N ARG A 30 -3.88 5.18 13.23
CA ARG A 30 -3.62 3.88 12.61
C ARG A 30 -2.13 3.62 12.48
N LYS A 31 -1.37 4.59 11.93
CA LYS A 31 0.09 4.48 11.84
C LYS A 31 0.75 4.22 13.20
N GLN A 32 0.31 4.93 14.24
CA GLN A 32 0.81 4.70 15.59
C GLN A 32 0.50 3.28 16.08
N LEU A 33 -0.74 2.82 15.90
CA LEU A 33 -1.16 1.47 16.29
C LEU A 33 -0.40 0.40 15.52
N ASP A 34 -0.15 0.61 14.23
CA ASP A 34 0.66 -0.29 13.40
C ASP A 34 2.09 -0.39 13.95
N THR A 35 2.72 0.73 14.31
CA THR A 35 4.03 0.73 14.97
C THR A 35 4.01 -0.01 16.31
N TYR A 36 2.99 0.21 17.14
CA TYR A 36 2.86 -0.52 18.41
C TYR A 36 2.67 -2.03 18.19
N ALA A 37 1.92 -2.42 17.16
CA ALA A 37 1.72 -3.82 16.81
C ALA A 37 3.04 -4.47 16.37
N GLU A 38 3.85 -3.80 15.54
CA GLU A 38 5.17 -4.28 15.13
C GLU A 38 6.13 -4.46 16.32
N ILE A 39 6.12 -3.51 17.26
CA ILE A 39 6.91 -3.60 18.49
C ILE A 39 6.47 -4.80 19.33
N ALA A 40 5.15 -4.94 19.56
CA ALA A 40 4.60 -6.06 20.33
C ALA A 40 4.92 -7.41 19.68
N GLU A 41 4.76 -7.51 18.36
CA GLU A 41 5.08 -8.70 17.60
C GLU A 41 6.58 -9.06 17.72
N THR A 42 7.45 -8.06 17.65
CA THR A 42 8.90 -8.25 17.84
C THR A 42 9.21 -8.79 19.24
N HIS A 43 8.60 -8.23 20.29
CA HIS A 43 8.77 -8.75 21.64
C HIS A 43 8.29 -10.20 21.78
N ILE A 44 7.14 -10.53 21.18
CA ILE A 44 6.59 -11.89 21.17
C ILE A 44 7.54 -12.86 20.44
N LYS A 45 8.02 -12.49 19.25
CA LYS A 45 8.99 -13.28 18.47
C LYS A 45 10.28 -13.52 19.25
N ASN A 46 10.83 -12.48 19.87
CA ASN A 46 12.04 -12.58 20.68
C ASN A 46 11.84 -13.48 21.91
N ALA A 47 10.68 -13.41 22.57
CA ALA A 47 10.35 -14.28 23.70
C ALA A 47 10.14 -15.74 23.27
N LEU A 48 9.62 -15.97 22.06
CA LEU A 48 9.42 -17.30 21.51
C LEU A 48 10.74 -18.00 21.14
N GLY A 49 11.74 -17.24 20.70
CA GLY A 49 13.05 -17.77 20.29
C GLY A 49 12.94 -18.74 19.12
N ASP A 50 13.56 -19.91 19.24
CA ASP A 50 13.54 -20.97 18.22
C ASP A 50 12.32 -21.90 18.32
N SER A 51 11.38 -21.61 19.22
CA SER A 51 10.20 -22.45 19.43
C SER A 51 9.11 -22.19 18.39
N GLU A 52 8.41 -23.23 17.96
CA GLU A 52 7.29 -23.07 17.01
C GLU A 52 5.96 -22.72 17.68
N ILE A 53 5.84 -22.92 19.00
CA ILE A 53 4.59 -22.70 19.76
C ILE A 53 4.91 -21.94 21.04
N GLY A 54 4.21 -20.83 21.25
CA GLY A 54 4.26 -20.03 22.48
C GLY A 54 2.98 -20.17 23.28
N ASN A 55 3.11 -20.47 24.58
CA ASN A 55 1.99 -20.62 25.50
C ASN A 55 1.96 -19.46 26.52
N VAL A 56 0.76 -18.99 26.86
CA VAL A 56 0.52 -18.09 28.00
C VAL A 56 -0.50 -18.75 28.91
N ASN A 57 -0.20 -18.87 30.20
CA ASN A 57 -1.05 -19.56 31.19
C ASN A 57 -1.47 -20.98 30.78
N GLY A 58 -0.56 -21.72 30.12
CA GLY A 58 -0.80 -23.09 29.67
C GLY A 58 -1.65 -23.22 28.40
N GLN A 59 -2.03 -22.11 27.75
CA GLN A 59 -2.76 -22.11 26.49
C GLN A 59 -1.89 -21.63 25.32
N PRO A 60 -1.92 -22.28 24.15
CA PRO A 60 -1.17 -21.83 22.98
C PRO A 60 -1.77 -20.55 22.41
N VAL A 61 -0.94 -19.52 22.29
CA VAL A 61 -1.35 -18.18 21.81
C VAL A 61 -0.60 -17.76 20.55
N VAL A 62 0.57 -18.36 20.27
CA VAL A 62 1.42 -18.01 19.14
C VAL A 62 1.90 -19.26 18.44
N TYR A 63 1.86 -19.26 17.12
CA TYR A 63 2.44 -20.29 16.27
C TYR A 63 3.43 -19.64 15.30
N TRP A 64 4.68 -20.09 15.32
CA TRP A 64 5.68 -19.75 14.32
C TRP A 64 5.78 -20.89 13.31
N ARG A 65 5.35 -20.65 12.07
CA ARG A 65 5.38 -21.65 11.01
C ARG A 65 6.11 -21.10 9.81
N HIS A 66 6.97 -21.91 9.21
CA HIS A 66 7.61 -21.58 7.95
C HIS A 66 6.58 -21.63 6.82
N VAL A 67 6.23 -20.47 6.28
CA VAL A 67 5.42 -20.37 5.05
C VAL A 67 6.33 -20.37 3.83
N LYS A 68 5.87 -20.97 2.73
CA LYS A 68 6.57 -20.89 1.44
C LYS A 68 6.78 -19.42 1.09
N GLY A 69 8.00 -19.06 0.69
CA GLY A 69 8.32 -17.71 0.25
C GLY A 69 7.41 -17.28 -0.90
N LYS A 70 7.09 -15.99 -0.95
CA LYS A 70 6.26 -15.41 -2.01
C LYS A 70 6.92 -15.66 -3.37
N THR A 71 6.27 -16.45 -4.22
CA THR A 71 6.66 -16.58 -5.63
C THR A 71 6.13 -15.37 -6.39
N THR A 72 7.04 -14.57 -6.95
CA THR A 72 6.69 -13.46 -7.85
C THR A 72 7.46 -13.64 -9.14
N THR A 73 6.78 -13.51 -10.27
CA THR A 73 7.41 -13.55 -11.59
C THR A 73 8.15 -12.24 -11.85
N ASP A 74 9.46 -12.32 -12.12
CA ASP A 74 10.24 -11.14 -12.52
C ASP A 74 9.96 -10.79 -13.99
N TYR A 75 8.92 -9.99 -14.20
CA TYR A 75 8.50 -9.56 -15.53
C TYR A 75 9.54 -8.71 -16.25
N ARG A 76 10.44 -8.03 -15.50
CA ARG A 76 11.50 -7.21 -16.09
C ARG A 76 12.54 -8.11 -16.74
N ARG A 77 13.04 -9.11 -16.01
CA ARG A 77 13.97 -10.10 -16.56
C ARG A 77 13.34 -10.88 -17.71
N LEU A 78 12.10 -11.34 -17.54
CA LEU A 78 11.38 -12.04 -18.60
C LEU A 78 11.28 -11.23 -19.90
N ARG A 79 11.08 -9.91 -19.81
CA ARG A 79 11.03 -9.02 -20.98
C ARG A 79 12.38 -8.84 -21.68
N ILE A 80 13.48 -8.93 -20.94
CA ILE A 80 14.85 -8.81 -21.47
C ILE A 80 15.30 -10.14 -22.08
N ASP A 81 15.11 -11.22 -21.33
CA ASP A 81 15.63 -12.54 -21.67
C ASP A 81 14.73 -13.26 -22.69
N HIS A 82 13.43 -12.98 -22.70
CA HIS A 82 12.41 -13.62 -23.54
C HIS A 82 11.40 -12.61 -24.10
N PRO A 83 11.84 -11.65 -24.95
CA PRO A 83 10.95 -10.63 -25.53
C PRO A 83 9.81 -11.23 -26.37
N GLU A 84 9.98 -12.44 -26.92
CA GLU A 84 8.99 -13.20 -27.68
C GLU A 84 7.77 -13.63 -26.87
N ILE A 85 7.90 -13.76 -25.54
CA ILE A 85 6.82 -14.19 -24.64
C ILE A 85 5.93 -13.01 -24.24
N VAL A 86 6.46 -11.79 -24.26
CA VAL A 86 5.75 -10.58 -23.80
C VAL A 86 4.43 -10.34 -24.55
N PRO A 87 4.35 -10.45 -25.89
CA PRO A 87 3.08 -10.33 -26.62
C PRO A 87 2.10 -11.46 -26.30
N LEU A 88 2.59 -12.68 -26.07
CA LEU A 88 1.76 -13.81 -25.68
C LEU A 88 1.13 -13.57 -24.30
N LEU A 89 1.90 -13.07 -23.34
CA LEU A 89 1.40 -12.71 -22.00
C LEU A 89 0.31 -11.64 -22.03
N GLN A 90 0.38 -10.68 -22.97
CA GLN A 90 -0.67 -9.68 -23.12
C GLN A 90 -2.02 -10.32 -23.49
N ALA A 91 -2.03 -11.38 -24.30
CA ALA A 91 -3.26 -12.12 -24.63
C ALA A 91 -3.90 -12.82 -23.41
N TYR A 92 -3.10 -13.10 -22.37
CA TYR A 92 -3.57 -13.65 -21.09
C TYR A 92 -3.72 -12.60 -19.99
N THR A 93 -3.48 -11.33 -20.29
CA THR A 93 -3.57 -10.23 -19.31
C THR A 93 -4.93 -9.55 -19.42
N LYS A 94 -5.73 -9.66 -18.36
CA LYS A 94 -6.98 -8.90 -18.23
C LYS A 94 -6.67 -7.51 -17.67
N VAL A 95 -6.74 -6.49 -18.52
CA VAL A 95 -6.75 -5.10 -18.05
C VAL A 95 -8.13 -4.80 -17.45
N GLY A 96 -8.17 -4.59 -16.14
CA GLY A 96 -9.39 -4.14 -15.46
C GLY A 96 -9.76 -2.71 -15.82
N ASN A 97 -10.99 -2.30 -15.49
CA ASN A 97 -11.42 -0.92 -15.69
C ASN A 97 -10.59 0.04 -14.82
N PRO A 98 -10.26 1.25 -15.33
CA PRO A 98 -9.55 2.26 -14.54
C PRO A 98 -10.37 2.63 -13.30
N SER A 99 -9.71 2.66 -12.13
CA SER A 99 -10.33 3.06 -10.87
C SER A 99 -9.80 4.42 -10.39
N ARG A 100 -10.68 5.23 -9.80
CA ARG A 100 -10.29 6.49 -9.16
C ARG A 100 -9.75 6.16 -7.76
N ARG A 101 -8.52 6.58 -7.47
CA ARG A 101 -7.92 6.47 -6.13
C ARG A 101 -8.24 7.72 -5.33
N PHE A 102 -8.85 7.54 -4.15
CA PHE A 102 -8.96 8.60 -3.16
C PHE A 102 -7.68 8.67 -2.33
N THR A 103 -7.12 9.86 -2.14
CA THR A 103 -5.93 10.08 -1.32
C THR A 103 -6.03 11.49 -0.74
N LEU A 104 -5.84 11.62 0.57
CA LEU A 104 -5.69 12.93 1.19
C LEU A 104 -4.33 13.51 0.80
N ALA A 105 -4.34 14.75 0.31
CA ALA A 105 -3.09 15.46 0.06
C ALA A 105 -2.42 15.84 1.38
N ASP A 106 -1.11 15.63 1.45
CA ASP A 106 -0.26 16.16 2.50
C ASP A 106 -0.17 17.68 2.33
N ALA A 107 -0.49 18.44 3.38
CA ALA A 107 -0.49 19.91 3.35
C ALA A 107 0.90 20.51 3.02
N ALA A 108 1.98 19.73 3.13
CA ALA A 108 3.35 20.16 2.85
C ALA A 108 3.75 20.09 1.36
N ALA A 109 2.93 19.49 0.48
CA ALA A 109 3.27 19.28 -0.93
C ALA A 109 2.49 20.18 -1.91
N ALA A 110 1.85 21.25 -1.42
CA ALA A 110 1.16 22.23 -2.26
C ALA A 110 2.15 23.24 -2.89
N THR A 111 3.15 22.74 -3.61
CA THR A 111 3.85 23.54 -4.63
C THR A 111 3.34 23.03 -5.97
N PRO A 112 2.58 23.83 -6.74
CA PRO A 112 2.20 23.42 -8.09
C PRO A 112 3.48 23.21 -8.92
N PRO A 113 3.56 22.17 -9.77
CA PRO A 113 4.66 22.07 -10.72
C PRO A 113 4.60 23.31 -11.61
N ALA A 114 5.70 24.07 -11.62
CA ALA A 114 5.86 25.23 -12.48
C ALA A 114 5.48 24.83 -13.91
N SER A 115 4.40 25.43 -14.41
CA SER A 115 3.97 25.32 -15.80
C SER A 115 5.10 25.84 -16.66
N GLY A 116 5.85 24.92 -17.27
CA GLY A 116 6.84 25.25 -18.28
C GLY A 116 6.14 25.76 -19.53
N ALA A 117 6.38 27.02 -19.86
CA ALA A 117 6.33 27.58 -21.21
C ALA A 117 7.07 28.91 -21.20
N PRO A 118 7.58 29.40 -22.35
CA PRO A 118 7.57 28.79 -23.68
C PRO A 118 8.89 28.14 -24.10
#